data_AF-A0A7C3FZ96-F1
#
_entry.id   AF-A0A7C3FZ96-F1
#
_cell.length_a   1.000
_cell.length_b   1.000
_cell.length_c   1.000
_cell.angle_alpha   90.00
_cell.angle_beta   90.00
_cell.angle_gamma   90.00
#
_symmetry.space_group_name_H-M   'P 1'
#
loop_
_entity.id
_entity.type
_entity.pdbx_description
1 polymer ?
#
loop_
_entity_poly.entity_id
_entity_poly.type
_entity_poly.pdbx_seq_one_letter_code
_entity_poly.pdbx_strand_id
1 'polypeptide(L)'
;MACRNAYIEAGEDIDKALVILKEQNLYIAEKKKERSTSQGIVEAYIHAGGRIGAMVEVNCETDFVARTDEFKELAHLLAMQVAAMDPLYISRDTVPEDIEFERSVEEICLLTQACIKEPAVTVQDLITETIGKVGENIRVSKIARFELGL
;
A
#
# COMPACT_ATOMS: atom_id res chain seq x y z
N MET A 1 -14.98 -14.08 -10.59
CA MET A 1 -14.56 -15.31 -11.31
C MET A 1 -13.11 -15.71 -11.02
N ALA A 2 -12.20 -14.77 -10.71
CA ALA A 2 -10.79 -15.08 -10.42
C ALA A 2 -10.59 -16.18 -9.37
N CYS A 3 -11.22 -16.08 -8.20
CA CYS A 3 -11.07 -17.09 -7.13
C CYS A 3 -11.50 -18.50 -7.57
N ARG A 4 -12.60 -18.62 -8.32
CA ARG A 4 -13.07 -19.91 -8.84
C ARG A 4 -12.08 -20.50 -9.84
N ASN A 5 -11.54 -19.67 -10.73
CA ASN A 5 -10.59 -20.13 -11.74
C ASN A 5 -9.27 -20.55 -11.11
N ALA A 6 -8.74 -19.77 -10.17
CA ALA A 6 -7.54 -20.12 -9.42
C ALA A 6 -7.73 -21.43 -8.64
N TYR A 7 -8.89 -21.64 -8.02
CA TYR A 7 -9.21 -22.89 -7.32
C TYR A 7 -9.25 -24.12 -8.24
N ILE A 8 -9.86 -23.98 -9.43
CA ILE A 8 -9.89 -25.04 -10.44
C ILE A 8 -8.49 -25.33 -10.98
N GLU A 9 -7.71 -24.29 -11.29
CA GLU A 9 -6.33 -24.41 -11.79
C GLU A 9 -5.39 -25.03 -10.75
N ALA A 10 -5.61 -24.75 -9.48
CA ALA A 10 -4.92 -25.35 -8.36
C ALA A 10 -5.29 -26.83 -8.11
N GLY A 11 -6.30 -27.36 -8.80
CA GLY A 11 -6.81 -28.71 -8.54
C GLY A 11 -7.49 -28.81 -7.18
N GLU A 12 -8.30 -27.82 -6.82
CA GLU A 12 -9.04 -27.73 -5.56
C GLU A 12 -8.17 -27.57 -4.30
N ASP A 13 -6.89 -27.25 -4.48
CA ASP A 13 -5.92 -26.95 -3.43
C ASP A 13 -5.94 -25.46 -3.08
N ILE A 14 -6.35 -25.14 -1.84
CA ILE A 14 -6.52 -23.75 -1.39
C ILE A 14 -5.18 -23.03 -1.34
N ASP A 15 -4.12 -23.67 -0.84
CA ASP A 15 -2.82 -23.03 -0.67
C ASP A 15 -2.21 -22.69 -2.04
N LYS A 16 -2.31 -23.61 -3.00
CA LYS A 16 -1.91 -23.34 -4.38
C LYS A 16 -2.78 -22.28 -5.05
N ALA A 17 -4.09 -22.27 -4.79
CA ALA A 17 -4.98 -21.25 -5.35
C ALA A 17 -4.61 -19.84 -4.84
N LEU A 18 -4.20 -19.71 -3.57
CA LEU A 18 -3.72 -18.45 -3.01
C LEU A 18 -2.43 -17.98 -3.69
N VAL A 19 -1.49 -18.88 -3.97
CA VAL A 19 -0.26 -18.56 -4.72
C VAL A 19 -0.60 -18.06 -6.12
N ILE A 20 -1.49 -18.77 -6.85
CA ILE A 20 -1.95 -18.35 -8.18
C ILE A 20 -2.59 -16.96 -8.14
N LEU A 21 -3.45 -16.69 -7.15
CA LEU A 21 -4.09 -15.38 -6.99
C LEU A 21 -3.05 -14.28 -6.71
N LYS A 22 -2.03 -14.56 -5.89
CA LYS A 22 -0.96 -13.60 -5.61
C LYS A 22 -0.19 -13.24 -6.89
N GLU A 23 0.17 -14.23 -7.70
CA GLU A 23 0.83 -14.02 -8.99
C GLU A 23 -0.05 -13.23 -9.97
N GLN A 24 -1.35 -13.54 -10.03
CA GLN A 24 -2.31 -12.80 -10.85
C GLN A 24 -2.45 -11.35 -10.41
N ASN A 25 -2.50 -11.08 -9.10
CA ASN A 25 -2.57 -9.72 -8.57
C ASN A 25 -1.33 -8.91 -8.94
N LEU A 26 -0.14 -9.50 -8.82
CA LEU A 26 1.12 -8.88 -9.26
C LEU A 26 1.09 -8.54 -10.75
N TYR A 27 0.62 -9.47 -11.58
CA TYR A 27 0.49 -9.26 -13.02
C TYR A 27 -0.49 -8.13 -13.37
N ILE A 28 -1.63 -8.06 -12.68
CA ILE A 28 -2.62 -6.99 -12.87
C ILE A 28 -2.03 -5.64 -12.45
N ALA A 29 -1.36 -5.58 -11.31
CA ALA A 29 -0.72 -4.36 -10.82
C ALA A 29 0.33 -3.85 -11.80
N GLU A 30 1.21 -4.71 -12.31
CA GLU A 30 2.24 -4.32 -13.26
C GLU A 30 1.65 -3.77 -14.57
N LYS A 31 0.61 -4.44 -15.12
CA LYS A 31 -0.10 -3.95 -16.31
C LYS A 31 -0.77 -2.60 -16.14
N LYS A 32 -1.16 -2.27 -14.92
CA LYS A 32 -1.88 -1.03 -14.60
C LYS A 32 -0.94 0.06 -14.09
N LYS A 33 0.31 -0.27 -13.77
CA LYS A 33 1.28 0.62 -13.15
C LYS A 33 1.38 1.96 -13.87
N GLU A 34 1.42 1.98 -15.20
CA GLU A 34 1.57 3.21 -16.00
C GLU A 34 0.27 4.05 -16.15
N ARG A 35 -0.87 3.54 -15.68
CA ARG A 35 -2.13 4.28 -15.79
C ARG A 35 -2.13 5.51 -14.89
N SER A 36 -2.70 6.60 -15.41
CA SER A 36 -2.88 7.84 -14.67
C SER A 36 -3.81 7.63 -13.47
N THR A 37 -3.46 8.20 -12.33
CA THR A 37 -4.19 8.12 -11.07
C THR A 37 -4.46 9.52 -10.55
N SER A 38 -5.51 10.16 -11.06
CA SER A 38 -5.86 11.56 -10.73
C SER A 38 -7.01 11.69 -9.74
N GLN A 39 -7.64 10.58 -9.35
CA GLN A 39 -8.66 10.51 -8.30
C GLN A 39 -8.05 9.88 -7.04
N GLY A 40 -8.76 9.88 -5.93
CA GLY A 40 -8.25 9.32 -4.67
C GLY A 40 -8.80 10.02 -3.44
N ILE A 41 -8.15 9.77 -2.30
CA ILE A 41 -8.45 10.42 -1.03
C ILE A 41 -7.17 10.85 -0.32
N VAL A 42 -7.31 11.88 0.51
CA VAL A 42 -6.33 12.22 1.54
C VAL A 42 -6.87 11.70 2.86
N GLU A 43 -6.17 10.75 3.45
CA GLU A 43 -6.53 10.15 4.73
C GLU A 43 -5.61 10.70 5.83
N ALA A 44 -6.20 11.05 6.98
CA ALA A 44 -5.48 11.53 8.14
C ALA A 44 -5.71 10.61 9.33
N TYR A 45 -4.63 10.27 10.03
CA TYR A 45 -4.66 9.47 11.24
C TYR A 45 -4.00 10.23 12.39
N ILE A 46 -4.72 10.37 13.50
CA ILE A 46 -4.19 10.95 14.74
C ILE A 46 -4.08 9.84 15.77
N HIS A 47 -2.86 9.55 16.21
CA HIS A 47 -2.60 8.51 17.20
C HIS A 47 -3.12 8.92 18.57
N ALA A 48 -3.39 7.92 19.43
CA ALA A 48 -3.93 8.12 20.77
C ALA A 48 -3.11 9.15 21.56
N GLY A 49 -3.81 10.10 22.18
CA GLY A 49 -3.20 11.22 22.91
C GLY A 49 -2.77 12.41 22.05
N GLY A 50 -2.96 12.36 20.71
CA GLY A 50 -2.81 13.52 19.82
C GLY A 50 -1.38 14.00 19.61
N ARG A 51 -0.38 13.22 20.02
CA ARG A 51 1.04 13.59 19.92
C ARG A 51 1.66 13.26 18.56
N ILE A 52 1.10 12.29 17.85
CA ILE A 52 1.55 11.87 16.53
C ILE A 52 0.35 11.97 15.58
N GLY A 53 0.57 12.61 14.43
CA GLY A 53 -0.39 12.68 13.33
C GLY A 53 0.28 12.31 12.02
N ALA A 54 -0.44 11.61 11.15
CA ALA A 54 0.02 11.31 9.81
C ALA A 54 -1.07 11.61 8.79
N MET A 55 -0.64 11.98 7.58
CA MET A 55 -1.50 12.15 6.41
C MET A 55 -0.90 11.40 5.24
N VAL A 56 -1.76 10.78 4.43
CA VAL A 56 -1.38 10.08 3.21
C VAL A 56 -2.31 10.47 2.08
N GLU A 57 -1.74 10.78 0.92
CA GLU A 57 -2.47 10.93 -0.33
C GLU A 57 -2.38 9.61 -1.10
N VAL A 58 -3.53 8.96 -1.29
CA VAL A 58 -3.65 7.70 -2.02
C VAL A 58 -4.51 7.95 -3.25
N ASN A 59 -3.92 7.72 -4.42
CA ASN A 59 -4.56 7.96 -5.70
C ASN A 59 -5.02 6.65 -6.36
N CYS A 60 -6.12 6.73 -7.12
CA CYS A 60 -6.67 5.69 -8.00
C CYS A 60 -7.11 6.29 -9.35
N GLU A 61 -7.61 5.46 -10.27
CA GLU A 61 -7.98 5.90 -11.61
C GLU A 61 -9.33 6.67 -11.59
N THR A 62 -10.30 6.23 -10.78
CA THR A 62 -11.66 6.81 -10.74
C THR A 62 -12.14 7.16 -9.34
N ASP A 63 -13.10 8.10 -9.25
CA ASP A 63 -13.73 8.49 -7.98
C ASP A 63 -14.67 7.40 -7.42
N PHE A 64 -15.07 6.44 -8.25
CA PHE A 64 -15.83 5.27 -7.83
C PHE A 64 -15.00 4.37 -6.91
N VAL A 65 -13.75 4.03 -7.29
CA VAL A 65 -12.84 3.24 -6.44
C VAL A 65 -12.46 4.00 -5.19
N ALA A 66 -12.23 5.32 -5.27
CA ALA A 66 -11.92 6.15 -4.11
C ALA A 66 -12.98 6.09 -2.98
N ARG A 67 -14.21 5.66 -3.30
CA ARG A 67 -15.34 5.59 -2.37
C ARG A 67 -15.59 4.18 -1.82
N THR A 68 -14.93 3.14 -2.32
CA THR A 68 -15.14 1.77 -1.83
C THR A 68 -14.51 1.58 -0.45
N ASP A 69 -15.01 0.60 0.29
CA ASP A 69 -14.52 0.32 1.64
C ASP A 69 -13.09 -0.24 1.59
N GLU A 70 -12.76 -1.05 0.58
CA GLU A 70 -11.42 -1.59 0.38
C GLU A 70 -10.37 -0.48 0.19
N PHE A 71 -10.70 0.56 -0.58
CA PHE A 71 -9.78 1.67 -0.82
C PHE A 71 -9.61 2.56 0.42
N LYS A 72 -10.72 2.87 1.11
CA LYS A 72 -10.68 3.65 2.36
C LYS A 72 -9.93 2.92 3.46
N GLU A 73 -10.13 1.61 3.59
CA GLU A 73 -9.42 0.80 4.58
C GLU A 73 -7.92 0.76 4.27
N LEU A 74 -7.52 0.57 3.00
CA LEU A 74 -6.13 0.70 2.60
C LEU A 74 -5.54 2.05 3.00
N ALA A 75 -6.20 3.16 2.66
CA ALA A 75 -5.68 4.48 2.99
C ALA A 75 -5.54 4.69 4.52
N HIS A 76 -6.50 4.20 5.29
CA HIS A 76 -6.45 4.26 6.75
C HIS A 76 -5.27 3.45 7.32
N LEU A 77 -5.05 2.24 6.80
CA LEU A 77 -3.90 1.40 7.16
C LEU A 77 -2.58 2.09 6.82
N LEU A 78 -2.47 2.71 5.65
CA LEU A 78 -1.29 3.47 5.25
C LEU A 78 -1.04 4.67 6.16
N ALA A 79 -2.08 5.40 6.56
CA ALA A 79 -1.95 6.51 7.50
C ALA A 79 -1.45 6.04 8.89
N MET A 80 -1.98 4.92 9.38
CA MET A 80 -1.48 4.28 10.62
C MET A 80 -0.03 3.80 10.47
N GLN A 81 0.32 3.19 9.33
CA GLN A 81 1.67 2.74 9.02
C GLN A 81 2.67 3.90 9.06
N VAL A 82 2.35 5.01 8.39
CA VAL A 82 3.20 6.22 8.40
C VAL A 82 3.36 6.76 9.81
N ALA A 83 2.26 6.87 10.58
CA ALA A 83 2.34 7.34 11.97
C ALA A 83 3.27 6.49 12.84
N ALA A 84 3.22 5.16 12.68
CA ALA A 84 3.98 4.22 13.49
C ALA A 84 5.44 4.05 13.06
N MET A 85 5.71 4.00 11.75
CA MET A 85 7.01 3.57 11.21
C MET A 85 7.90 4.70 10.71
N ASP A 86 7.40 5.94 10.68
CA ASP A 86 8.17 7.13 10.30
C ASP A 86 9.00 6.93 9.01
N PRO A 87 8.37 6.55 7.88
CA PRO A 87 9.08 6.48 6.60
C PRO A 87 9.48 7.88 6.14
N LEU A 88 10.70 7.98 5.60
CA LEU A 88 11.24 9.21 5.02
C LEU A 88 10.90 9.36 3.53
N TYR A 89 10.69 8.23 2.85
CA TYR A 89 10.44 8.15 1.42
C TYR A 89 9.26 7.23 1.13
N ILE A 90 8.65 7.38 -0.04
CA ILE A 90 7.56 6.48 -0.46
C ILE A 90 8.18 5.20 -1.02
N SER A 91 9.09 5.33 -1.98
CA SER A 91 9.75 4.22 -2.66
C SER A 91 11.26 4.43 -2.75
N ARG A 92 11.99 3.33 -3.04
CA ARG A 92 13.43 3.37 -3.28
C ARG A 92 13.83 4.37 -4.37
N ASP A 93 13.01 4.51 -5.40
CA ASP A 93 13.27 5.40 -6.54
C ASP A 93 13.27 6.88 -6.15
N THR A 94 12.72 7.22 -4.99
CA THR A 94 12.68 8.60 -4.46
C THR A 94 13.82 8.90 -3.49
N VAL A 95 14.65 7.91 -3.16
CA VAL A 95 15.79 8.05 -2.24
C VAL A 95 16.98 8.64 -3.00
N PRO A 96 17.56 9.76 -2.56
CA PRO A 96 18.78 10.32 -3.17
C PRO A 96 19.97 9.36 -3.03
N GLU A 97 20.71 9.12 -4.12
CA GLU A 97 21.85 8.20 -4.14
C GLU A 97 23.04 8.68 -3.29
N ASP A 98 23.15 10.00 -3.10
CA ASP A 98 24.29 10.63 -2.41
C ASP A 98 24.10 10.78 -0.89
N ILE A 99 22.99 10.26 -0.33
CA ILE A 99 22.68 10.37 1.10
C ILE A 99 22.77 8.99 1.76
N GLU A 100 23.67 8.86 2.73
CA GLU A 100 23.71 7.71 3.63
C GLU A 100 22.72 7.92 4.79
N PHE A 101 21.94 6.89 5.08
CA PHE A 101 20.99 6.87 6.20
C PHE A 101 21.47 5.86 7.25
N GLU A 102 21.22 6.16 8.52
CA GLU A 102 21.50 5.23 9.62
C GLU A 102 20.57 4.00 9.60
N ARG A 103 19.34 4.20 9.08
CA ARG A 103 18.29 3.19 8.93
C ARG A 103 18.36 2.54 7.54
N SER A 104 17.94 1.28 7.44
CA SER A 104 17.97 0.56 6.16
C SER A 104 16.91 1.09 5.17
N VAL A 105 17.06 0.76 3.87
CA VAL A 105 16.08 1.16 2.84
C VAL A 105 14.69 0.57 3.13
N GLU A 106 14.64 -0.62 3.72
CA GLU A 106 13.42 -1.30 4.16
C GLU A 106 12.72 -0.56 5.30
N GLU A 107 13.46 0.21 6.10
CA GLU A 107 12.91 0.99 7.20
C GLU A 107 12.50 2.39 6.76
N ILE A 108 13.23 3.03 5.85
CA ILE A 108 12.97 4.43 5.46
C ILE A 108 11.98 4.58 4.31
N CYS A 109 11.71 3.54 3.52
CA CYS A 109 10.77 3.60 2.41
C CYS A 109 9.44 2.95 2.78
N LEU A 110 8.33 3.68 2.67
CA LEU A 110 7.00 3.18 3.01
C LEU A 110 6.67 1.85 2.31
N LEU A 111 6.91 1.75 1.00
CA LEU A 111 6.47 0.59 0.21
C LEU A 111 7.21 -0.71 0.57
N THR A 112 8.43 -0.62 1.09
CA THR A 112 9.26 -1.79 1.45
C THR A 112 9.07 -2.22 2.90
N GLN A 113 8.45 -1.39 3.74
CA GLN A 113 8.18 -1.73 5.13
C GLN A 113 7.23 -2.92 5.26
N ALA A 114 7.46 -3.72 6.29
CA ALA A 114 6.49 -4.69 6.78
C ALA A 114 5.25 -3.98 7.35
N CYS A 115 4.07 -4.54 7.09
CA CYS A 115 2.82 -3.98 7.59
C CYS A 115 2.70 -4.12 9.11
N ILE A 116 2.33 -3.03 9.81
CA ILE A 116 2.16 -3.04 11.27
C ILE A 116 1.10 -4.02 11.78
N LYS A 117 0.09 -4.35 10.96
CA LYS A 117 -0.95 -5.33 11.32
C LYS A 117 -0.58 -6.76 10.96
N GLU A 118 0.23 -6.96 9.93
CA GLU A 118 0.63 -8.26 9.43
C GLU A 118 2.08 -8.21 8.92
N PRO A 119 3.07 -8.45 9.80
CA PRO A 119 4.49 -8.27 9.45
C PRO A 119 5.02 -9.21 8.37
N ALA A 120 4.25 -10.25 8.00
CA ALA A 120 4.60 -11.19 6.95
C ALA A 120 4.42 -10.61 5.52
N VAL A 121 3.72 -9.48 5.39
CA VAL A 121 3.46 -8.80 4.11
C VAL A 121 4.01 -7.38 4.13
N THR A 122 4.49 -6.92 2.98
CA THR A 122 4.93 -5.53 2.82
C THR A 122 3.77 -4.60 2.50
N VAL A 123 3.98 -3.30 2.65
CA VAL A 123 3.01 -2.28 2.23
C VAL A 123 2.74 -2.38 0.71
N GLN A 124 3.77 -2.64 -0.10
CA GLN A 124 3.61 -2.86 -1.54
C GLN A 124 2.72 -4.07 -1.84
N ASP A 125 2.86 -5.17 -1.09
CA ASP A 125 1.99 -6.35 -1.26
C ASP A 125 0.52 -5.99 -1.00
N LEU A 126 0.25 -5.23 0.08
CA LEU A 126 -1.11 -4.81 0.43
C LEU A 126 -1.74 -3.92 -0.64
N ILE A 127 -0.97 -2.99 -1.21
CA ILE A 127 -1.42 -2.16 -2.33
C ILE A 127 -1.71 -3.03 -3.55
N THR A 128 -0.82 -3.96 -3.88
CA THR A 128 -0.96 -4.87 -5.02
C THR A 128 -2.20 -5.77 -4.88
N GLU A 129 -2.45 -6.30 -3.69
CA GLU A 129 -3.65 -7.07 -3.40
C GLU A 129 -4.92 -6.24 -3.59
N THR A 130 -4.90 -4.99 -3.10
CA THR A 130 -6.02 -4.05 -3.27
C THR A 130 -6.27 -3.73 -4.75
N ILE A 131 -5.20 -3.51 -5.53
CA ILE A 131 -5.28 -3.35 -7.00
C ILE A 131 -5.94 -4.57 -7.64
N GLY A 132 -5.59 -5.79 -7.21
CA GLY A 132 -6.23 -7.03 -7.68
C GLY A 132 -7.72 -7.10 -7.38
N LYS A 133 -8.14 -6.61 -6.20
CA LYS A 133 -9.55 -6.58 -5.77
C LYS A 133 -10.38 -5.53 -6.50
N VAL A 134 -9.89 -4.29 -6.58
CA VAL A 134 -10.66 -3.16 -7.14
C VAL A 134 -10.46 -3.01 -8.65
N GLY A 135 -9.38 -3.58 -9.19
CA GLY A 135 -9.10 -3.55 -10.62
C GLY A 135 -8.70 -2.18 -11.15
N GLU A 136 -8.08 -1.31 -10.34
CA GLU A 136 -7.51 -0.02 -10.75
C GLU A 136 -6.08 0.12 -10.24
N ASN A 137 -5.26 0.91 -10.93
CA ASN A 137 -3.98 1.34 -10.42
C ASN A 137 -4.15 2.11 -9.11
N ILE A 138 -3.33 1.84 -8.12
CA ILE A 138 -3.30 2.55 -6.83
C ILE A 138 -1.87 3.01 -6.56
N ARG A 139 -1.70 4.26 -6.15
CA ARG A 139 -0.40 4.82 -5.80
C ARG A 139 -0.48 5.67 -4.55
N VAL A 140 0.60 5.69 -3.77
CA VAL A 140 0.82 6.70 -2.73
C VAL A 140 1.65 7.79 -3.36
N SER A 141 1.16 9.03 -3.36
CA SER A 141 1.85 10.17 -3.96
C SER A 141 2.50 11.09 -2.93
N LYS A 142 1.93 11.14 -1.72
CA LYS A 142 2.42 12.01 -0.65
C LYS A 142 2.16 11.41 0.71
N ILE A 143 3.11 11.63 1.60
CA ILE A 143 2.98 11.35 3.02
C ILE A 143 3.43 12.57 3.83
N ALA A 144 2.86 12.74 5.01
CA ALA A 144 3.31 13.68 6.01
C ALA A 144 3.15 13.06 7.38
N ARG A 145 4.11 13.29 8.27
CA ARG A 145 4.06 12.86 9.65
C ARG A 145 4.50 14.00 10.55
N PHE A 146 3.78 14.19 11.64
CA PHE A 146 4.10 15.16 12.67
C PHE A 146 4.16 14.43 14.01
N GLU A 147 5.15 14.78 14.80
CA GLU A 147 5.30 14.28 16.15
C GLU A 147 5.75 15.40 17.08
N LEU A 148 5.08 15.52 18.22
CA LEU A 148 5.34 16.57 19.19
C LEU A 148 6.69 16.36 19.89
N GLY A 149 7.63 17.29 19.65
CA GLY A 149 8.91 17.36 20.35
C GLY A 149 10.09 16.69 19.64
N LEU A 150 9.94 16.38 18.35
CA LEU A 150 11.03 16.06 17.43
C LEU A 150 11.59 17.31 16.74
#